data_AF-A0A2J8LZF1-F1
#
_entry.id   AF-A0A2J8LZF1-F1
#
_cell.length_a   1.000
_cell.length_b   1.000
_cell.length_c   1.000
_cell.angle_alpha   90.00
_cell.angle_beta   90.00
_cell.angle_gamma   90.00
#
_symmetry.space_group_name_H-M   'P 1'
#
loop_
_entity.id
_entity.type
_entity.pdbx_description
1 polymer ?
#
loop_
_entity_poly.entity_id
_entity_poly.type
_entity_poly.pdbx_seq_one_letter_code
_entity_poly.pdbx_strand_id
1 'polypeptide(L)'
;AVPGRQAAFREGLEQAVRYAKALGCPRIHLMAGRVPQGADRIAVKAEMEAVFLENLRHAAGVLAQEDLVGLLEPINTRITDPQYFLDTPQQAAAILQKDIFHWQIMDGNLTGNIREFLPIVGHVQVAQVPGRGEPSSPGELNFPYLFQLLEDEGYKGFVG
;
A
#
# COMPACT_ATOMS: atom_id res chain seq x y z
N ALA A 1 -0.90 1.29 -12.56
CA ALA A 1 0.24 0.72 -13.31
C ALA A 1 -0.17 0.08 -14.65
N VAL A 2 -1.40 -0.42 -14.85
CA VAL A 2 -1.76 -1.12 -16.10
C VAL A 2 -1.81 -0.17 -17.32
N PRO A 3 -1.02 -0.41 -18.40
CA PRO A 3 -1.03 0.43 -19.59
C PRO A 3 -2.38 0.41 -20.31
N GLY A 4 -2.74 1.53 -20.95
CA GLY A 4 -4.02 1.69 -21.65
C GLY A 4 -5.25 1.80 -20.72
N ARG A 5 -5.06 1.85 -19.40
CA ARG A 5 -6.14 1.92 -18.40
C ARG A 5 -6.15 3.24 -17.61
N GLN A 6 -5.35 4.24 -18.00
CA GLN A 6 -5.30 5.55 -17.33
C GLN A 6 -6.68 6.23 -17.25
N ALA A 7 -7.47 6.22 -18.33
CA ALA A 7 -8.81 6.81 -18.32
C ALA A 7 -9.74 6.17 -17.26
N ALA A 8 -9.73 4.83 -17.16
CA ALA A 8 -10.52 4.11 -16.17
C ALA A 8 -10.02 4.33 -14.73
N PHE A 9 -8.71 4.54 -14.54
CA PHE A 9 -8.16 4.96 -13.24
C PHE A 9 -8.68 6.35 -12.83
N ARG A 10 -8.73 7.30 -13.77
CA ARG A 10 -9.19 8.69 -13.53
C ARG A 10 -10.69 8.72 -13.15
N GLU A 11 -11.52 8.00 -13.90
CA GLU A 11 -12.95 7.81 -13.59
C GLU A 11 -13.16 7.16 -12.20
N GLY A 12 -12.40 6.09 -11.90
CA GLY A 12 -12.44 5.41 -10.61
C GLY A 12 -12.00 6.31 -9.45
N LEU A 13 -11.00 7.18 -9.66
CA LEU A 13 -10.55 8.17 -8.69
C LEU A 13 -11.64 9.23 -8.41
N GLU A 14 -12.27 9.78 -9.43
CA GLU A 14 -13.39 10.73 -9.29
C GLU A 14 -14.58 10.11 -8.53
N GLN A 15 -14.83 8.81 -8.74
CA GLN A 15 -15.79 8.07 -7.92
C GLN A 15 -15.32 7.93 -6.47
N ALA A 16 -14.07 7.49 -6.24
CA ALA A 16 -13.52 7.33 -4.89
C ALA A 16 -13.54 8.64 -4.07
N VAL A 17 -13.20 9.78 -4.68
CA VAL A 17 -13.27 11.12 -4.06
C VAL A 17 -14.70 11.46 -3.64
N ARG A 18 -15.71 11.20 -4.49
CA ARG A 18 -17.13 11.43 -4.15
C ARG A 18 -17.56 10.61 -2.93
N TYR A 19 -17.19 9.33 -2.86
CA TYR A 19 -17.49 8.48 -1.69
C TYR A 19 -16.71 8.92 -0.45
N ALA A 20 -15.42 9.23 -0.58
CA ALA A 20 -14.58 9.68 0.53
C ALA A 20 -15.16 10.94 1.20
N LYS A 21 -15.53 11.95 0.40
CA LYS A 21 -16.18 13.17 0.89
C LYS A 21 -17.54 12.90 1.54
N ALA A 22 -18.38 12.05 0.93
CA ALA A 22 -19.69 11.70 1.49
C ALA A 22 -19.61 10.93 2.82
N LEU A 23 -18.52 10.18 3.05
CA LEU A 23 -18.28 9.38 4.25
C LEU A 23 -17.36 10.06 5.28
N GLY A 24 -16.81 11.24 4.98
CA GLY A 24 -15.80 11.90 5.81
C GLY A 24 -14.49 11.12 5.93
N CYS A 25 -14.15 10.28 4.95
CA CYS A 25 -12.92 9.49 4.95
C CYS A 25 -11.76 10.30 4.35
N PRO A 26 -10.70 10.65 5.11
CA PRO A 26 -9.62 11.50 4.63
C PRO A 26 -8.58 10.76 3.76
N ARG A 27 -8.71 9.45 3.58
CA ARG A 27 -7.68 8.58 2.98
C ARG A 27 -8.28 7.64 1.93
N ILE A 28 -7.60 7.51 0.79
CA ILE A 28 -7.99 6.62 -0.32
C ILE A 28 -6.80 5.75 -0.71
N HIS A 29 -6.96 4.42 -0.72
CA HIS A 29 -5.97 3.50 -1.28
C HIS A 29 -6.06 3.50 -2.82
N LEU A 30 -4.94 3.82 -3.49
CA LEU A 30 -4.79 3.85 -4.94
C LEU A 30 -4.19 2.54 -5.48
N MET A 31 -5.02 1.53 -5.75
CA MET A 31 -4.53 0.22 -6.19
C MET A 31 -3.60 0.28 -7.43
N ALA A 32 -2.46 -0.41 -7.37
CA ALA A 32 -1.47 -0.41 -8.44
C ALA A 32 -1.92 -1.18 -9.69
N GLY A 33 -2.67 -2.27 -9.48
CA GLY A 33 -3.11 -3.21 -10.51
C GLY A 33 -2.16 -4.40 -10.71
N ARG A 34 -2.50 -5.26 -11.67
CA ARG A 34 -1.77 -6.51 -11.95
C ARG A 34 -0.91 -6.42 -13.21
N VAL A 35 0.19 -7.16 -13.22
CA VAL A 35 0.95 -7.54 -14.41
C VAL A 35 0.01 -8.33 -15.35
N PRO A 36 -0.08 -7.98 -16.64
CA PRO A 36 -0.95 -8.69 -17.58
C PRO A 36 -0.65 -10.20 -17.66
N GLN A 37 -1.70 -11.00 -17.83
CA GLN A 37 -1.54 -12.46 -17.96
C GLN A 37 -0.69 -12.81 -19.18
N GLY A 38 0.33 -13.65 -18.97
CA GLY A 38 1.27 -14.08 -20.02
C GLY A 38 2.39 -13.08 -20.33
N ALA A 39 2.40 -11.89 -19.70
CA ALA A 39 3.53 -10.97 -19.81
C ALA A 39 4.67 -11.36 -18.86
N ASP A 40 5.92 -11.19 -19.30
CA ASP A 40 7.08 -11.21 -18.41
C ASP A 40 7.09 -9.92 -17.57
N ARG A 41 7.07 -10.09 -16.24
CA ARG A 41 7.13 -9.01 -15.24
C ARG A 41 8.34 -8.10 -15.47
N ILE A 42 9.50 -8.65 -15.88
CA ILE A 42 10.71 -7.86 -16.12
C ILE A 42 10.51 -6.99 -17.36
N ALA A 43 10.05 -7.57 -18.47
CA ALA A 43 9.83 -6.86 -19.73
C ALA A 43 8.83 -5.69 -19.62
N VAL A 44 7.73 -5.86 -18.88
CA VAL A 44 6.71 -4.80 -18.74
C VAL A 44 6.95 -3.82 -17.59
N LYS A 45 7.93 -4.09 -16.70
CA LYS A 45 8.13 -3.30 -15.46
C LYS A 45 8.20 -1.80 -15.72
N ALA A 46 9.07 -1.37 -16.64
CA ALA A 46 9.35 0.05 -16.87
C ALA A 46 8.13 0.81 -17.41
N GLU A 47 7.36 0.19 -18.32
CA GLU A 47 6.12 0.77 -18.84
C GLU A 47 5.07 0.89 -17.73
N MET A 48 4.87 -0.19 -16.96
CA MET A 48 3.92 -0.21 -15.85
C MET A 48 4.26 0.81 -14.76
N GLU A 49 5.55 1.01 -14.47
CA GLU A 49 6.06 1.99 -13.52
C GLU A 49 5.82 3.42 -14.01
N ALA A 50 6.10 3.70 -15.29
CA ALA A 50 5.81 5.00 -15.90
C ALA A 50 4.32 5.35 -15.86
N VAL A 51 3.44 4.41 -16.22
CA VAL A 51 1.97 4.57 -16.14
C VAL A 51 1.50 4.72 -14.68
N PHE A 52 2.16 4.06 -13.73
CA PHE A 52 1.83 4.23 -12.31
C PHE A 52 2.20 5.62 -11.81
N LEU A 53 3.40 6.11 -12.12
CA LEU A 53 3.84 7.47 -11.78
C LEU A 53 2.99 8.55 -12.46
N GLU A 54 2.51 8.34 -13.69
CA GLU A 54 1.52 9.22 -14.35
C GLU A 54 0.23 9.31 -13.53
N ASN A 55 -0.35 8.16 -13.18
CA ASN A 55 -1.57 8.05 -12.40
C ASN A 55 -1.42 8.66 -10.99
N LEU A 56 -0.30 8.40 -10.30
CA LEU A 56 -0.02 8.94 -8.96
C LEU A 56 0.12 10.47 -8.97
N ARG A 57 0.82 11.04 -9.96
CA ARG A 57 0.92 12.51 -10.11
C ARG A 57 -0.45 13.16 -10.32
N HIS A 58 -1.29 12.54 -11.14
CA HIS A 58 -2.66 13.03 -11.34
C HIS A 58 -3.49 12.89 -10.07
N ALA A 59 -3.42 11.75 -9.39
CA ALA A 59 -4.15 11.52 -8.15
C ALA A 59 -3.74 12.51 -7.05
N ALA A 60 -2.44 12.76 -6.86
CA ALA A 60 -1.95 13.77 -5.93
C ALA A 60 -2.55 15.16 -6.22
N GLY A 61 -2.63 15.57 -7.49
CA GLY A 61 -3.25 16.84 -7.89
C GLY A 61 -4.75 16.93 -7.57
N VAL A 62 -5.52 15.86 -7.79
CA VAL A 62 -6.96 15.81 -7.48
C VAL A 62 -7.20 15.76 -5.97
N LEU A 63 -6.46 14.92 -5.25
CA LEU A 63 -6.64 14.70 -3.82
C LEU A 63 -6.22 15.94 -3.00
N ALA A 64 -5.18 16.66 -3.41
CA ALA A 64 -4.76 17.92 -2.78
C ALA A 64 -5.79 19.06 -2.93
N GLN A 65 -6.64 19.05 -3.95
CA GLN A 65 -7.74 20.02 -4.09
C GLN A 65 -8.89 19.76 -3.10
N GLU A 66 -8.94 18.55 -2.52
CA GLU A 66 -10.05 18.05 -1.72
C GLU A 66 -9.65 17.73 -0.27
N ASP A 67 -8.43 18.09 0.13
CA ASP A 67 -7.79 17.77 1.43
C ASP A 67 -7.80 16.26 1.76
N LEU A 68 -7.55 15.44 0.74
CA LEU A 68 -7.50 13.97 0.84
C LEU A 68 -6.07 13.45 0.66
N VAL A 69 -5.79 12.31 1.28
CA VAL A 69 -4.49 11.62 1.20
C VAL A 69 -4.60 10.33 0.41
N GLY A 70 -3.73 10.17 -0.59
CA GLY A 70 -3.56 8.90 -1.31
C GLY A 70 -2.62 7.97 -0.56
N LEU A 71 -3.04 6.71 -0.36
CA LEU A 71 -2.22 5.64 0.21
C LEU A 71 -1.86 4.61 -0.88
N LEU A 72 -0.73 3.93 -0.71
CA LEU A 72 -0.39 2.71 -1.45
C LEU A 72 -0.13 1.55 -0.50
N GLU A 73 -0.78 0.43 -0.81
CA GLU A 73 -0.50 -0.89 -0.25
C GLU A 73 0.35 -1.65 -1.29
N PRO A 74 1.63 -1.99 -1.01
CA PRO A 74 2.27 -3.11 -1.68
C PRO A 74 1.41 -4.36 -1.41
N ILE A 75 1.31 -5.35 -2.31
CA ILE A 75 0.58 -6.60 -2.01
C ILE A 75 1.47 -7.81 -2.28
N ASN A 76 1.53 -8.71 -1.30
CA ASN A 76 2.35 -9.92 -1.37
C ASN A 76 1.95 -10.85 -2.52
N THR A 77 2.92 -11.23 -3.34
CA THR A 77 2.76 -12.12 -4.50
C THR A 77 2.82 -13.61 -4.16
N ARG A 78 3.21 -14.00 -2.95
CA ARG A 78 3.35 -15.43 -2.55
C ARG A 78 2.03 -16.10 -2.16
N ILE A 79 1.08 -15.33 -1.62
CA ILE A 79 -0.17 -15.86 -1.02
C ILE A 79 -1.40 -15.09 -1.53
N THR A 80 -1.31 -13.76 -1.61
CA THR A 80 -2.49 -12.89 -1.78
C THR A 80 -2.79 -12.51 -3.22
N ASP A 81 -1.80 -12.09 -4.01
CA ASP A 81 -2.01 -11.74 -5.43
C ASP A 81 -0.71 -11.93 -6.24
N PRO A 82 -0.48 -13.12 -6.84
CA PRO A 82 0.76 -13.43 -7.56
C PRO A 82 1.10 -12.53 -8.74
N GLN A 83 0.16 -11.70 -9.22
CA GLN A 83 0.37 -10.82 -10.35
C GLN A 83 0.43 -9.34 -9.96
N TYR A 84 0.27 -8.97 -8.69
CA TYR A 84 0.20 -7.56 -8.30
C TYR A 84 1.50 -6.81 -8.62
N PHE A 85 1.38 -5.59 -9.17
CA PHE A 85 2.51 -4.82 -9.70
C PHE A 85 3.42 -4.25 -8.61
N LEU A 86 2.83 -3.82 -7.49
CA LEU A 86 3.56 -3.21 -6.37
C LEU A 86 3.71 -4.25 -5.27
N ASP A 87 4.72 -5.10 -5.30
CA ASP A 87 4.78 -6.30 -4.43
C ASP A 87 5.84 -6.25 -3.32
N THR A 88 6.69 -5.23 -3.32
CA THR A 88 7.69 -5.03 -2.27
C THR A 88 7.57 -3.62 -1.67
N PRO A 89 7.73 -3.47 -0.35
CA PRO A 89 7.74 -2.14 0.26
C PRO A 89 8.93 -1.26 -0.16
N GLN A 90 10.02 -1.83 -0.66
CA GLN A 90 11.15 -1.09 -1.25
C GLN A 90 10.78 -0.52 -2.62
N GLN A 91 10.01 -1.25 -3.44
CA GLN A 91 9.43 -0.71 -4.67
C GLN A 91 8.42 0.39 -4.34
N ALA A 92 7.57 0.20 -3.34
CA ALA A 92 6.69 1.26 -2.85
C ALA A 92 7.46 2.45 -2.26
N ALA A 93 8.62 2.22 -1.63
CA ALA A 93 9.47 3.31 -1.13
C ALA A 93 10.19 4.07 -2.26
N ALA A 94 10.59 3.38 -3.33
CA ALA A 94 11.13 4.02 -4.53
C ALA A 94 10.07 4.84 -5.28
N ILE A 95 8.79 4.48 -5.18
CA ILE A 95 7.68 5.09 -5.93
C ILE A 95 6.92 6.16 -5.12
N LEU A 96 6.76 5.96 -3.81
CA LEU A 96 5.85 6.76 -2.97
C LEU A 96 6.34 6.97 -1.53
N GLN A 97 6.79 5.89 -0.87
CA GLN A 97 7.00 5.80 0.59
C GLN A 97 5.67 5.94 1.41
N LYS A 98 5.26 5.06 2.36
CA LYS A 98 5.70 3.74 2.91
C LYS A 98 4.50 2.94 3.52
N ASP A 99 4.56 1.60 3.66
CA ASP A 99 3.53 0.73 4.31
C ASP A 99 4.17 -0.51 5.01
N ILE A 100 3.56 -0.96 6.13
CA ILE A 100 4.11 -1.88 7.15
C ILE A 100 3.74 -3.35 6.98
N PHE A 101 2.49 -3.67 6.60
CA PHE A 101 1.96 -5.05 6.72
C PHE A 101 2.76 -6.06 5.88
N HIS A 102 3.22 -5.61 4.72
CA HIS A 102 3.90 -6.46 3.74
C HIS A 102 5.39 -6.71 4.01
N TRP A 103 6.00 -6.01 4.98
CA TRP A 103 7.41 -6.22 5.35
C TRP A 103 7.67 -7.64 5.86
N GLN A 104 6.82 -8.18 6.75
CA GLN A 104 7.10 -9.50 7.35
C GLN A 104 7.21 -10.59 6.30
N ILE A 105 6.24 -10.66 5.38
CA ILE A 105 6.14 -11.76 4.40
C ILE A 105 7.20 -11.63 3.30
N MET A 106 7.67 -10.42 2.99
CA MET A 106 8.66 -10.19 1.94
C MET A 106 10.11 -10.24 2.45
N ASP A 107 10.42 -9.53 3.55
CA ASP A 107 11.78 -9.27 4.02
C ASP A 107 12.02 -9.52 5.53
N GLY A 108 10.95 -9.69 6.32
CA GLY A 108 11.05 -9.72 7.79
C GLY A 108 11.42 -8.35 8.37
N ASN A 109 12.36 -8.34 9.32
CA ASN A 109 12.95 -7.13 9.93
C ASN A 109 11.94 -6.04 10.38
N LEU A 110 10.78 -6.43 10.91
CA LEU A 110 9.71 -5.49 11.28
C LEU A 110 10.21 -4.34 12.17
N THR A 111 11.06 -4.61 13.16
CA THR A 111 11.59 -3.56 14.04
C THR A 111 12.43 -2.52 13.30
N GLY A 112 13.36 -2.97 12.45
CA GLY A 112 14.21 -2.05 11.67
C GLY A 112 13.40 -1.28 10.65
N ASN A 113 12.49 -1.98 9.95
CA ASN A 113 11.62 -1.38 8.95
C ASN A 113 10.67 -0.36 9.60
N ILE A 114 9.95 -0.68 10.67
CA ILE A 114 9.10 0.28 11.40
C ILE A 114 9.89 1.55 11.77
N ARG A 115 11.10 1.42 12.31
CA ARG A 115 11.95 2.57 12.65
C ARG A 115 12.34 3.45 11.45
N GLU A 116 12.80 2.82 10.38
CA GLU A 116 13.20 3.54 9.16
C GLU A 116 11.99 4.21 8.47
N PHE A 117 10.80 3.61 8.64
CA PHE A 117 9.70 3.82 7.73
C PHE A 117 8.43 4.43 8.31
N LEU A 118 8.20 4.37 9.61
CA LEU A 118 7.02 4.97 10.26
C LEU A 118 6.77 6.46 9.91
N PRO A 119 7.77 7.35 9.72
CA PRO A 119 7.53 8.78 9.50
C PRO A 119 6.63 9.19 8.34
N ILE A 120 6.33 8.31 7.36
CA ILE A 120 5.30 8.57 6.33
C ILE A 120 4.34 7.39 6.10
N VAL A 121 4.18 6.51 7.08
CA VAL A 121 3.12 5.50 7.07
C VAL A 121 1.79 6.17 7.40
N GLY A 122 0.89 6.29 6.43
CA GLY A 122 -0.42 6.94 6.60
C GLY A 122 -1.51 6.04 7.22
N HIS A 123 -1.28 4.73 7.29
CA HIS A 123 -2.14 3.73 7.91
C HIS A 123 -1.34 2.45 8.17
N VAL A 124 -1.68 1.68 9.21
CA VAL A 124 -1.08 0.37 9.50
C VAL A 124 -2.18 -0.67 9.43
N GLN A 125 -1.93 -1.76 8.70
CA GLN A 125 -2.81 -2.92 8.67
C GLN A 125 -2.19 -4.13 9.37
N VAL A 126 -3.01 -4.98 9.97
CA VAL A 126 -2.55 -6.13 10.75
C VAL A 126 -3.38 -7.40 10.54
N ALA A 127 -2.69 -8.52 10.36
CA ALA A 127 -3.25 -9.87 10.41
C ALA A 127 -2.15 -10.86 10.79
N GLN A 128 -2.48 -11.94 11.49
CA GLN A 128 -1.51 -12.93 11.93
C GLN A 128 -0.94 -13.73 10.76
N VAL A 129 0.36 -14.03 10.81
CA VAL A 129 1.08 -14.78 9.78
C VAL A 129 1.29 -16.22 10.26
N PRO A 130 1.13 -17.25 9.39
CA PRO A 130 0.81 -17.18 7.96
C PRO A 130 -0.69 -17.16 7.62
N GLY A 131 -1.58 -17.40 8.60
CA GLY A 131 -3.00 -17.69 8.33
C GLY A 131 -3.88 -16.51 7.92
N ARG A 132 -3.38 -15.27 7.99
CA ARG A 132 -4.16 -14.01 7.89
C ARG A 132 -5.33 -13.93 8.89
N GLY A 133 -5.19 -14.58 10.04
CA GLY A 133 -6.16 -14.58 11.13
C GLY A 133 -6.08 -13.33 12.01
N GLU A 134 -6.86 -13.30 13.08
CA GLU A 134 -6.87 -12.21 14.06
C GLU A 134 -5.47 -12.02 14.69
N PRO A 135 -5.06 -10.80 15.05
CA PRO A 135 -3.77 -10.55 15.72
C PRO A 135 -3.54 -11.34 17.02
N SER A 136 -4.60 -11.79 17.69
CA SER A 136 -4.54 -12.65 18.88
C SER A 136 -4.46 -14.15 18.58
N SER A 137 -4.59 -14.57 17.31
CA SER A 137 -4.51 -15.97 16.91
C SER A 137 -3.06 -16.49 16.93
N PRO A 138 -2.83 -17.81 17.08
CA PRO A 138 -1.49 -18.39 17.02
C PRO A 138 -0.80 -18.12 15.67
N GLY A 139 0.46 -17.69 15.73
CA GLY A 139 1.30 -17.45 14.57
C GLY A 139 2.66 -16.89 14.97
N GLU A 140 3.39 -16.37 13.99
CA GLU A 140 4.78 -15.92 14.18
C GLU A 140 4.92 -14.47 14.70
N LEU A 141 3.86 -13.66 14.63
CA LEU A 141 3.92 -12.24 15.01
C LEU A 141 3.52 -11.99 16.47
N ASN A 142 4.42 -11.34 17.21
CA ASN A 142 4.18 -10.80 18.55
C ASN A 142 3.57 -9.38 18.44
N PHE A 143 2.26 -9.30 18.25
CA PHE A 143 1.55 -8.02 18.12
C PHE A 143 1.67 -7.08 19.33
N PRO A 144 1.63 -7.54 20.61
CA PRO A 144 1.91 -6.67 21.75
C PRO A 144 3.24 -5.91 21.65
N TYR A 145 4.31 -6.58 21.19
CA TYR A 145 5.60 -5.94 20.93
C TYR A 145 5.53 -4.94 19.77
N LEU A 146 4.86 -5.28 18.66
CA LEU A 146 4.74 -4.41 17.49
C LEU A 146 3.90 -3.15 17.79
N PHE A 147 2.84 -3.28 18.59
CA PHE A 147 2.04 -2.12 19.02
C PHE A 147 2.81 -1.21 19.97
N GLN A 148 3.56 -1.76 20.94
CA GLN A 148 4.45 -0.95 21.78
C GLN A 148 5.49 -0.21 20.94
N LEU A 149 6.09 -0.86 19.94
CA LEU A 149 7.05 -0.20 19.04
C LEU A 149 6.40 0.93 18.23
N LEU A 150 5.15 0.78 17.77
CA LEU A 150 4.43 1.87 17.10
C LEU A 150 4.15 3.05 18.05
N GLU A 151 3.86 2.79 19.32
CA GLU A 151 3.70 3.84 20.34
C GLU A 151 5.02 4.56 20.64
N ASP A 152 6.10 3.80 20.87
CA ASP A 152 7.45 4.27 21.19
C ASP A 152 8.03 5.16 20.07
N GLU A 153 7.86 4.75 18.81
CA GLU A 153 8.29 5.49 17.63
C GLU A 153 7.27 6.59 17.23
N GLY A 154 6.20 6.78 18.03
CA GLY A 154 5.35 7.96 17.98
C GLY A 154 4.15 7.91 17.02
N TYR A 155 3.74 6.76 16.52
CA TYR A 155 2.56 6.63 15.64
C TYR A 155 1.30 7.20 16.31
N LYS A 156 0.49 7.92 15.52
CA LYS A 156 -0.81 8.49 15.93
C LYS A 156 -1.95 8.17 14.96
N GLY A 157 -1.68 7.38 13.92
CA GLY A 157 -2.69 6.94 12.95
C GLY A 157 -3.51 5.75 13.45
N PHE A 158 -4.45 5.31 12.63
CA PHE A 158 -5.25 4.12 12.89
C PHE A 158 -4.49 2.84 12.54
N VAL A 159 -4.72 1.79 13.33
CA VAL A 159 -4.41 0.39 13.03
C VAL A 159 -5.74 -0.32 12.73
N GLY A 160 -5.85 -1.10 11.66
CA GLY A 160 -7.11 -1.77 11.27
C GLY A 160 -7.01 -2.75 10.11
#